data_AF-A0A7V2ACZ8-F1
#
_entry.id   AF-A0A7V2ACZ8-F1
#
_cell.length_a   1.000
_cell.length_b   1.000
_cell.length_c   1.000
_cell.angle_alpha   90.00
_cell.angle_beta   90.00
_cell.angle_gamma   90.00
#
_symmetry.space_group_name_H-M   'P 1'
#
loop_
_entity.id
_entity.type
_entity.pdbx_description
1 polymer ?
#
loop_
_entity_poly.entity_id
_entity_poly.type
_entity_poly.pdbx_seq_one_letter_code
_entity_poly.pdbx_strand_id
1 'polypeptide(L)' 'MVKKSTDRCLIDAVFWHFPPYLRQRDLLLAFSGGLDSTVLLHLLVRLRDAGQIAPFTAVHVHHGLQAMVHV' A
#
# COMPACT_ATOMS: atom_id res chain seq x y z
N MET A 1 17.80 -13.06 13.10
CA MET A 1 17.70 -14.36 12.41
C MET A 1 16.38 -14.39 11.62
N VAL A 2 16.48 -14.32 10.30
CA VAL A 2 15.48 -14.60 9.23
C VAL A 2 13.97 -14.44 9.55
N LYS A 3 13.44 -13.22 9.39
CA LYS A 3 12.06 -12.99 8.88
C LYS A 3 12.04 -12.40 7.46
N LYS A 4 13.20 -12.34 6.78
CA LYS A 4 13.31 -11.73 5.43
C LYS A 4 12.77 -12.60 4.28
N SER A 5 12.46 -13.88 4.52
CA SER A 5 12.16 -14.83 3.44
C SER A 5 10.69 -14.82 2.99
N THR A 6 9.74 -14.64 3.91
CA THR A 6 8.31 -14.75 3.58
C THR A 6 7.72 -13.43 3.05
N ASP A 7 8.11 -12.30 3.66
CA ASP A 7 7.60 -10.98 3.27
C ASP A 7 7.99 -10.60 1.84
N ARG A 8 9.15 -11.10 1.38
CA ARG A 8 9.62 -10.85 0.02
C ARG A 8 8.82 -11.66 -1.00
N CYS A 9 8.58 -12.95 -0.71
CA CYS A 9 7.73 -13.82 -1.54
C CYS A 9 6.31 -13.29 -1.71
N LEU A 10 5.68 -12.77 -0.64
CA LEU A 10 4.34 -12.20 -0.72
C LEU A 10 4.28 -10.93 -1.57
N ILE A 11 5.25 -10.03 -1.41
CA ILE A 11 5.30 -8.80 -2.21
C ILE A 11 5.60 -9.11 -3.67
N ASP A 12 6.49 -10.06 -3.94
CA ASP A 12 6.77 -10.50 -5.30
C ASP A 12 5.52 -11.13 -5.93
N ALA A 13 4.80 -11.99 -5.21
CA ALA A 13 3.54 -12.59 -5.66
C ALA A 13 2.46 -11.53 -5.94
N VAL A 14 2.31 -10.54 -5.07
CA VAL A 14 1.35 -9.45 -5.28
C VAL A 14 1.77 -8.55 -6.43
N PHE A 15 3.06 -8.26 -6.57
CA PHE A 15 3.59 -7.51 -7.71
C PHE A 15 3.27 -8.21 -9.04
N TRP A 16 3.37 -9.54 -9.10
CA TRP A 16 3.00 -10.31 -10.29
C TRP A 16 1.53 -10.14 -10.68
N HIS A 17 0.64 -9.96 -9.71
CA HIS A 17 -0.78 -9.70 -9.95
C HIS A 17 -1.10 -8.20 -10.08
N PHE A 18 -0.18 -7.33 -9.69
CA PHE A 18 -0.38 -5.89 -9.76
C PHE A 18 -0.44 -5.45 -11.24
N PRO A 19 -1.53 -4.79 -11.67
CA PRO A 19 -1.75 -4.53 -13.08
C PRO A 19 -0.58 -3.76 -13.70
N PRO A 20 0.06 -4.28 -14.77
CA PRO A 20 1.29 -3.68 -15.30
C PRO A 20 1.07 -2.25 -15.81
N TYR A 21 -0.14 -1.94 -16.30
CA TYR A 21 -0.52 -0.61 -16.76
C TYR A 21 -0.63 0.44 -15.63
N LEU A 22 -0.74 0.03 -14.37
CA LEU A 22 -0.78 0.93 -13.21
C LEU A 22 0.61 1.26 -12.66
N ARG A 23 1.64 0.46 -12.98
CA ARG A 23 2.99 0.62 -12.42
C ARG A 23 3.67 1.93 -12.82
N GLN A 24 3.26 2.52 -13.95
CA GLN A 24 3.82 3.76 -14.52
C GLN A 24 2.85 4.94 -14.45
N ARG A 25 1.78 4.83 -13.66
CA ARG A 25 0.75 5.88 -13.53
C ARG A 25 0.89 6.57 -12.19
N ASP A 26 0.46 7.83 -12.15
CA ASP A 26 0.24 8.53 -10.89
C ASP A 26 -0.99 7.93 -10.21
N LEU A 27 -0.74 7.13 -9.17
CA LEU A 27 -1.81 6.47 -8.42
C LEU A 27 -2.33 7.37 -7.30
N LEU A 28 -3.65 7.39 -7.15
CA LEU A 28 -4.34 8.00 -6.01
C LEU A 28 -4.97 6.91 -5.16
N LEU A 29 -4.50 6.75 -3.93
CA LEU A 29 -5.06 5.84 -2.95
C LEU A 29 -6.04 6.58 -2.04
N ALA A 30 -7.31 6.18 -2.06
CA ALA A 30 -8.26 6.58 -1.03
C ALA A 30 -7.96 5.80 0.27
N PHE A 31 -7.47 6.51 1.29
CA PHE A 31 -7.13 5.94 2.59
C PHE A 31 -8.26 6.24 3.59
N SER A 32 -9.05 5.25 3.94
CA SER A 32 -10.19 5.43 4.87
C SER A 32 -9.79 5.33 6.34
N GLY A 33 -8.65 4.71 6.66
CA GLY A 33 -8.25 4.34 8.01
C GLY A 33 -8.61 2.90 8.41
N GLY A 34 -9.39 2.19 7.57
CA GLY A 34 -9.69 0.77 7.77
C GLY A 34 -8.51 -0.15 7.41
N LEU A 35 -8.53 -1.39 7.93
CA LEU A 35 -7.47 -2.38 7.74
C LEU A 35 -7.08 -2.56 6.27
N ASP A 36 -8.06 -2.74 5.38
CA ASP A 36 -7.79 -2.99 3.96
C ASP A 36 -7.02 -1.83 3.32
N SER A 37 -7.42 -0.59 3.60
CA SER A 37 -6.74 0.60 3.07
C SER A 37 -5.34 0.78 3.66
N THR A 38 -5.13 0.35 4.91
CA THR A 38 -3.82 0.37 5.57
C THR A 38 -2.88 -0.69 5.01
N VAL A 39 -3.38 -1.91 4.79
CA VAL A 39 -2.62 -3.00 4.17
C VAL A 39 -2.26 -2.62 2.73
N LEU A 40 -3.20 -2.06 1.97
CA LEU A 40 -2.95 -1.58 0.60
C LEU A 40 -1.94 -0.43 0.58
N LEU A 41 -2.04 0.54 1.50
CA LEU A 41 -1.06 1.61 1.65
C LEU A 41 0.34 1.04 1.95
N HIS A 42 0.44 0.11 2.90
CA HIS A 42 1.70 -0.53 3.26
C HIS A 42 2.32 -1.27 2.07
N LEU A 43 1.51 -2.00 1.30
CA LEU A 43 1.94 -2.67 0.09
C LEU A 43 2.46 -1.69 -0.96
N LEU A 44 1.72 -0.62 -1.27
CA LEU A 44 2.15 0.38 -2.26
C LEU A 44 3.44 1.08 -1.84
N VAL A 45 3.62 1.37 -0.54
CA VAL A 45 4.89 1.87 0.00
C VAL A 45 6.03 0.88 -0.27
N ARG A 46 5.84 -0.41 0.01
CA ARG A 46 6.85 -1.44 -0.24
C ARG A 46 7.21 -1.58 -1.72
N LEU A 47 6.23 -1.51 -2.62
CA LEU A 47 6.45 -1.57 -4.07
C LEU A 47 7.18 -0.33 -4.58
N ARG A 48 6.83 0.86 -4.09
CA ARG A 48 7.53 2.11 -4.41
C ARG A 48 8.99 2.06 -3.95
N ASP A 49 9.23 1.62 -2.73
CA ASP A 49 10.59 1.52 -2.16
C ASP A 49 11.45 0.48 -2.89
N ALA A 50 10.82 -0.52 -3.52
CA ALA A 50 11.46 -1.49 -4.41
C ALA A 50 11.64 -0.99 -5.86
N GLY A 51 11.22 0.24 -6.19
CA GLY A 51 11.26 0.81 -7.54
C GLY A 51 10.31 0.15 -8.54
N GLN A 52 9.31 -0.58 -8.06
CA GLN A 52 8.38 -1.38 -8.88
C GLN A 52 7.18 -0.58 -9.39
N ILE A 53 6.87 0.55 -8.75
CA ILE A 53 5.83 1.49 -9.16
C ILE A 53 6.34 2.93 -9.08
N ALA A 54 5.73 3.82 -9.85
CA ALA A 54 5.89 5.27 -9.73
C ALA A 54 5.43 5.78 -8.35
N PRO A 55 5.86 6.99 -7.94
CA PRO A 55 5.31 7.65 -6.75
C PRO A 55 3.78 7.72 -6.80
N PHE A 56 3.15 7.66 -5.63
CA PHE A 56 1.70 7.72 -5.50
C PHE A 56 1.29 8.66 -4.38
N THR A 57 0.05 9.12 -4.43
CA THR A 57 -0.55 9.98 -3.40
C THR A 57 -1.59 9.18 -2.63
N ALA A 58 -1.53 9.21 -1.30
CA ALA A 58 -2.60 8.71 -0.44
C ALA A 58 -3.40 9.89 0.11
N VAL A 59 -4.72 9.84 -0.04
CA VAL A 59 -5.65 10.86 0.47
C VAL A 59 -6.48 10.28 1.58
N HIS A 60 -6.38 10.87 2.75
CA HIS A 60 -7.24 10.59 3.89
C HIS A 60 -8.26 11.71 4.07
N VAL A 61 -9.54 11.41 3.94
CA VAL A 61 -10.60 12.38 4.24
C VAL A 61 -10.98 12.21 5.71
N HIS A 62 -10.48 13.12 6.53
CA HIS A 62 -10.91 13.20 7.93
C HIS A 62 -12.32 13.78 8.00
N HIS A 63 -13.31 12.91 8.13
CA HIS A 63 -14.74 13.25 8.09
C HIS A 63 -15.35 13.43 9.49
N GLY A 64 -14.53 13.41 10.56
CA GLY A 64 -14.98 13.59 11.94
C GLY A 64 -15.80 12.43 12.54
N LEU A 65 -16.13 11.39 11.76
CA LEU A 65 -16.87 10.20 12.23
C LEU A 65 -15.98 8.96 12.44
N GLN A 66 -14.69 9.04 12.10
CA GLN A 66 -13.73 8.02 12.49
C GLN A 66 -13.50 8.15 13.99
N ALA A 67 -14.08 7.24 14.76
CA ALA A 67 -13.76 7.11 16.18
C ALA A 67 -12.25 7.00 16.32
N MET A 68 -11.62 7.95 17.02
CA MET A 68 -10.25 7.78 17.50
C MET A 68 -10.21 6.48 18.29
N VAL A 69 -9.66 5.42 17.70
CA VAL A 69 -9.02 4.38 18.51
C VAL A 69 -7.75 5.04 19.03
N HIS A 70 -7.86 5.64 20.22
CA HIS A 70 -6.72 5.86 21.10
C HIS A 70 -6.08 4.49 21.31
N VAL A 71 -4.84 4.33 20.85
CA VAL A 71 -3.90 3.32 21.33
C VAL A 71 -2.93 4.02 22.25
#